data_AF-A0A1F9S3F6-F1
#
_entry.id   AF-A0A1F9S3F6-F1
#
_cell.length_a   1.000
_cell.length_b   1.000
_cell.length_c   1.000
_cell.angle_alpha   90.00
_cell.angle_beta   90.00
_cell.angle_gamma   90.00
#
_symmetry.space_group_name_H-M   'P 1'
#
loop_
_entity.id
_entity.type
_entity.pdbx_description
1 polymer ?
#
loop_
_entity_poly.entity_id
_entity_poly.type
_entity_poly.pdbx_seq_one_letter_code
_entity_poly.pdbx_strand_id
1 'polypeptide(L)'
;MTLLAFGASVRVPLFFLVLGGAAALGLCLAFALALDPRLSDITGAPRAERLRRAVGFAACALFVGGLLWPLWPVRVFGIDFWPVHATGAAALRHVAALAGLGALAFFMSAPGEAPWAPSLRRALAGALVGAGGGLAGYFLNGSLFLCDALMRLGWRNLGGLGLLALPAAFVVTIAVMTALVLVPLGLGPLRRLALGCAAVALWAAAVPAAGEYFRAVWDLGPKSLAAAAGVPIGAEAPRRGILILSDGEGAPSVAYRETALAAAGVDASPGSLRKIRAYLDARGLRTVFLSEALDALRRGWALNWDLDEAYAASMLSRGRAFPPDFKGFLELMTVAPATAENFQRLDEMGRAATRASFRTVPVAQGMYEGFSTSYARFGDLEMSNAWLERIRGLWPLFEADIHIEPIQEAHDGRISGSVLVGGRPAPDVRIGLFAVPSTMTVIGAYDALTAAARPDEDGRFSFDSLLPGRYYLALQGDPALLGGMLVVRHAPGVLKLEVPQEMEKTLFPIEISRE
;
A
#
# COMPACT_ATOMS: atom_id res chain seq x y z
N MET A 1 25.32 -4.21 9.57
CA MET A 1 26.25 -4.64 8.50
C MET A 1 25.51 -5.35 7.37
N THR A 2 24.87 -6.50 7.59
CA THR A 2 24.06 -7.19 6.54
C THR A 2 22.90 -6.33 6.01
N LEU A 3 22.19 -5.61 6.88
CA LEU A 3 21.15 -4.63 6.52
C LEU A 3 21.67 -3.40 5.72
N LEU A 4 22.96 -3.08 5.83
CA LEU A 4 23.61 -2.00 5.07
C LEU A 4 24.16 -2.51 3.74
N ALA A 5 24.50 -3.80 3.64
CA ALA A 5 25.06 -4.44 2.44
C ALA A 5 23.99 -4.90 1.42
N PHE A 6 22.75 -5.14 1.86
CA PHE A 6 21.68 -5.67 1.00
C PHE A 6 20.48 -4.72 0.89
N GLY A 7 20.75 -3.47 0.50
CA GLY A 7 19.69 -2.51 0.17
C GLY A 7 18.76 -3.06 -0.91
N ALA A 8 17.44 -2.92 -0.71
CA ALA A 8 16.29 -3.07 -1.63
C ALA A 8 16.18 -4.28 -2.60
N SER A 9 17.23 -5.06 -2.86
CA SER A 9 17.31 -6.01 -3.97
C SER A 9 17.25 -7.48 -3.55
N VAL A 10 17.45 -7.78 -2.26
CA VAL A 10 17.15 -9.13 -1.76
C VAL A 10 15.64 -9.21 -1.49
N ARG A 11 14.96 -10.09 -2.21
CA ARG A 11 13.61 -10.53 -1.85
C ARG A 11 13.68 -11.15 -0.45
N VAL A 12 13.46 -10.29 0.54
CA VAL A 12 13.38 -10.53 1.99
C VAL A 12 12.70 -11.87 2.38
N PRO A 13 11.66 -12.38 1.68
CA PRO A 13 11.00 -13.62 2.05
C PRO A 13 11.87 -14.89 1.96
N LEU A 14 12.76 -14.98 0.96
CA LEU A 14 13.59 -16.19 0.77
C LEU A 14 14.63 -16.32 1.88
N PHE A 15 15.21 -15.20 2.30
CA PHE A 15 16.14 -15.15 3.41
C PHE A 15 15.50 -15.61 4.72
N PHE A 16 14.26 -15.18 5.02
CA PHE A 16 13.54 -15.64 6.21
C PHE A 16 13.12 -17.11 6.15
N LEU A 17 12.76 -17.63 4.98
CA LEU A 17 12.46 -19.04 4.81
C LEU A 17 13.70 -19.91 5.03
N VAL A 18 14.86 -19.49 4.51
CA VAL A 18 16.12 -20.22 4.67
C VAL A 18 16.64 -20.10 6.10
N LEU A 19 16.64 -18.90 6.68
CA LEU A 19 17.12 -18.68 8.05
C LEU A 19 16.17 -19.32 9.08
N GLY A 20 14.87 -19.18 8.88
CA GLY A 20 13.83 -19.81 9.70
C GLY A 20 13.87 -21.33 9.57
N GLY A 21 14.01 -21.87 8.35
CA GLY A 21 14.17 -23.30 8.10
C GLY A 21 15.45 -23.87 8.71
N ALA A 22 16.58 -23.19 8.56
CA ALA A 22 17.86 -23.59 9.14
C ALA A 22 17.86 -23.48 10.67
N ALA A 23 17.26 -22.43 11.24
CA ALA A 23 17.08 -22.29 12.68
C ALA A 23 16.13 -23.35 13.23
N ALA A 24 15.06 -23.68 12.51
CA ALA A 24 14.12 -24.75 12.86
C ALA A 24 14.79 -26.13 12.83
N LEU A 25 15.54 -26.44 11.77
CA LEU A 25 16.32 -27.67 11.66
C LEU A 25 17.39 -27.74 12.76
N GLY A 26 18.10 -26.63 13.01
CA GLY A 26 19.08 -26.51 14.07
C GLY A 26 18.48 -26.69 15.46
N LEU A 27 17.31 -26.09 15.73
CA LEU A 27 16.56 -26.28 16.98
C LEU A 27 16.02 -27.70 17.11
N CYS A 28 15.41 -28.27 16.07
CA CYS A 28 14.98 -29.67 16.05
C CYS A 28 16.15 -30.60 16.35
N LEU A 29 17.30 -30.38 15.72
CA LEU A 29 18.50 -31.20 15.89
C LEU A 29 19.10 -31.02 17.28
N ALA A 30 19.26 -29.78 17.75
CA ALA A 30 19.79 -29.49 19.09
C ALA A 30 18.85 -29.99 20.19
N PHE A 31 17.53 -29.85 19.99
CA PHE A 31 16.51 -30.31 20.93
C PHE A 31 16.42 -31.84 20.96
N ALA A 32 16.50 -32.50 19.80
CA ALA A 32 16.60 -33.95 19.70
C ALA A 32 17.88 -34.47 20.39
N LEU A 33 19.04 -33.86 20.12
CA LEU A 33 20.32 -34.22 20.73
C LEU A 33 20.39 -33.92 22.24
N ALA A 34 19.75 -32.85 22.71
CA ALA A 34 19.69 -32.50 24.13
C ALA A 34 18.74 -33.43 24.93
N LEU A 35 17.69 -33.95 24.28
CA LEU A 35 16.74 -34.86 24.90
C LEU A 35 17.24 -36.31 24.94
N ASP A 36 17.96 -36.77 23.93
CA ASP A 36 18.60 -38.10 23.92
C ASP A 36 19.89 -38.10 23.08
N PRO A 37 21.07 -38.06 23.71
CA PRO A 37 22.36 -38.13 23.01
C PRO A 37 22.54 -39.43 22.19
N ARG A 38 21.73 -40.46 22.44
CA ARG A 38 21.80 -41.79 21.80
C ARG A 38 20.93 -41.90 20.53
N LEU A 39 20.36 -40.79 20.06
CA LEU A 39 19.60 -40.73 18.80
C LEU A 39 20.41 -41.10 17.55
N SER A 40 21.74 -41.17 17.63
CA SER A 40 22.58 -41.70 16.54
C SER A 40 22.46 -43.22 16.35
N ASP A 41 21.91 -43.96 17.32
CA ASP A 41 21.97 -45.42 17.40
C ASP A 41 20.59 -46.08 17.25
N ILE A 42 19.76 -45.57 16.33
CA ILE A 42 18.36 -46.00 16.13
C ILE A 42 18.28 -47.45 15.61
N THR A 43 19.30 -47.93 14.91
CA THR A 43 19.28 -49.23 14.23
C THR A 43 19.44 -50.42 15.18
N GLY A 44 20.07 -50.22 16.35
CA GLY A 44 20.35 -51.29 17.33
C GLY A 44 19.30 -51.48 18.44
N ALA A 45 18.29 -50.61 18.55
CA ALA A 45 17.36 -50.62 19.68
C ALA A 45 16.21 -51.65 19.54
N PRO A 46 15.66 -52.17 20.67
CA PRO A 46 14.45 -53.00 20.68
C PRO A 46 13.28 -52.34 19.94
N ARG A 47 12.38 -53.11 19.32
CA ARG A 47 11.26 -52.58 18.51
C ARG A 47 10.38 -51.56 19.25
N ALA A 48 10.09 -51.82 20.53
CA ALA A 48 9.30 -50.91 21.36
C ALA A 48 9.99 -49.55 21.57
N GLU A 49 11.30 -49.56 21.78
CA GLU A 49 12.12 -48.35 21.95
C GLU A 49 12.24 -47.57 20.63
N ARG A 50 12.36 -48.27 19.50
CA ARG A 50 12.32 -47.64 18.16
C ARG A 50 10.99 -46.93 17.88
N LEU A 51 9.87 -47.59 18.17
CA LEU A 51 8.54 -46.99 18.01
C LEU A 51 8.37 -45.76 18.90
N ARG A 52 8.78 -45.86 20.17
CA ARG A 52 8.76 -44.74 21.12
C ARG A 52 9.57 -43.54 20.60
N ARG A 53 10.80 -43.78 20.12
CA ARG A 53 11.67 -42.72 19.56
C ARG A 53 11.09 -42.11 18.29
N ALA A 54 10.51 -42.92 17.40
CA ALA A 54 9.85 -42.41 16.19
C ALA A 54 8.64 -41.52 16.52
N VAL A 55 7.81 -41.91 17.49
CA VAL A 55 6.67 -41.10 17.96
C VAL A 55 7.16 -39.82 18.64
N GLY A 56 8.20 -39.89 19.48
CA GLY A 56 8.80 -38.71 20.09
C GLY A 56 9.36 -37.72 19.06
N PHE A 57 10.05 -38.23 18.03
CA PHE A 57 10.54 -37.41 16.93
C PHE A 57 9.41 -36.75 16.15
N ALA A 58 8.37 -37.52 15.79
CA ALA A 58 7.19 -36.97 15.11
C ALA A 58 6.47 -35.90 15.96
N ALA A 59 6.32 -36.13 17.27
CA ALA A 59 5.74 -35.16 18.20
C ALA A 59 6.60 -33.89 18.29
N CYS A 60 7.93 -34.01 18.37
CA CYS A 60 8.85 -32.87 18.32
C CYS A 60 8.76 -32.10 17.00
N ALA A 61 8.72 -32.81 15.87
CA ALA A 61 8.62 -32.19 14.55
C ALA A 61 7.28 -31.44 14.39
N LEU A 62 6.17 -32.05 14.83
CA LEU A 62 4.85 -31.40 14.84
C LEU A 62 4.81 -30.23 15.83
N PHE A 63 5.47 -30.35 16.98
CA PHE A 63 5.57 -29.28 17.97
C PHE A 63 6.33 -28.08 17.42
N VAL A 64 7.51 -28.30 16.83
CA VAL A 64 8.32 -27.24 16.23
C VAL A 64 7.63 -26.65 15.00
N GLY A 65 7.05 -27.51 14.14
CA GLY A 65 6.23 -27.07 13.02
C GLY A 65 5.04 -26.21 13.46
N GLY A 66 4.38 -26.59 14.55
CA GLY A 66 3.30 -25.81 15.17
C GLY A 66 3.79 -24.50 15.78
N LEU A 67 4.94 -24.47 16.45
CA LEU A 67 5.54 -23.26 17.02
C LEU A 67 5.95 -22.25 15.94
N LEU A 68 6.43 -22.75 14.82
CA LEU A 68 6.86 -21.94 13.67
C LEU A 68 5.73 -21.68 12.69
N TRP A 69 4.56 -22.31 12.89
CA TRP A 69 3.37 -22.07 12.08
C TRP A 69 3.09 -20.57 11.93
N PRO A 70 3.13 -19.72 12.97
CA PRO A 70 2.92 -18.27 12.84
C PRO A 70 3.91 -17.54 11.93
N LEU A 71 5.07 -18.15 11.65
CA LEU A 71 6.10 -17.64 10.75
C LEU A 71 5.95 -18.18 9.33
N TRP A 72 5.10 -19.19 9.11
CA TRP A 72 4.97 -19.80 7.80
C TRP A 72 4.30 -18.82 6.84
N PRO A 73 4.79 -18.68 5.61
CA PRO A 73 4.10 -17.90 4.62
C PRO A 73 2.87 -18.67 4.09
N VAL A 74 1.62 -18.20 4.32
CA VAL A 74 0.43 -18.81 3.65
C VAL A 74 0.26 -18.42 2.18
N ARG A 75 0.78 -17.29 1.65
CA ARG A 75 0.61 -17.01 0.21
C ARG A 75 1.50 -15.84 -0.37
N VAL A 76 2.57 -16.09 -1.18
CA VAL A 76 3.41 -15.08 -1.95
C VAL A 76 3.02 -15.23 -3.44
N PHE A 77 3.01 -14.13 -4.22
CA PHE A 77 2.70 -13.97 -5.67
C PHE A 77 1.25 -13.56 -5.99
N GLY A 78 0.76 -12.58 -5.22
CA GLY A 78 -0.56 -11.98 -5.37
C GLY A 78 -1.53 -12.32 -4.23
N ILE A 79 -1.01 -12.76 -3.08
CA ILE A 79 -1.77 -13.64 -2.21
C ILE A 79 -1.49 -13.37 -0.71
N ASP A 80 -2.42 -13.77 0.18
CA ASP A 80 -2.44 -13.45 1.63
C ASP A 80 -1.27 -13.99 2.50
N PHE A 81 -0.57 -13.09 3.20
CA PHE A 81 0.25 -13.45 4.37
C PHE A 81 -0.40 -13.10 5.70
N TRP A 82 -0.99 -14.13 6.32
CA TRP A 82 -1.13 -14.40 7.77
C TRP A 82 -1.81 -13.36 8.68
N PRO A 83 -2.63 -13.81 9.64
CA PRO A 83 -3.78 -14.67 9.55
C PRO A 83 -5.05 -13.83 9.80
N VAL A 84 -6.20 -14.41 9.49
CA VAL A 84 -7.50 -14.02 10.07
C VAL A 84 -7.27 -13.72 11.54
N HIS A 85 -7.74 -12.57 12.07
CA HIS A 85 -7.76 -12.30 13.50
C HIS A 85 -8.20 -13.58 14.20
N ALA A 86 -7.23 -14.32 14.77
CA ALA A 86 -7.54 -15.58 15.40
C ALA A 86 -8.41 -15.16 16.57
N THR A 87 -9.69 -15.49 16.48
CA THR A 87 -10.61 -15.26 17.58
C THR A 87 -9.98 -15.88 18.82
N GLY A 88 -10.28 -15.35 20.01
CA GLY A 88 -9.70 -15.89 21.25
C GLY A 88 -9.81 -17.42 21.33
N ALA A 89 -10.88 -18.00 20.76
CA ALA A 89 -11.07 -19.44 20.61
C ALA A 89 -10.02 -20.14 19.73
N ALA A 90 -9.67 -19.59 18.57
CA ALA A 90 -8.63 -20.16 17.70
C ALA A 90 -7.24 -20.09 18.36
N ALA A 91 -6.94 -18.98 19.05
CA ALA A 91 -5.71 -18.83 19.83
C ALA A 91 -5.61 -19.86 20.96
N LEU A 92 -6.70 -20.04 21.73
CA LEU A 92 -6.76 -21.04 22.81
C LEU A 92 -6.59 -22.47 22.28
N ARG A 93 -7.20 -22.81 21.13
CA ARG A 93 -7.00 -24.13 20.49
C ARG A 93 -5.54 -24.34 20.09
N HIS A 94 -4.89 -23.32 19.54
CA HIS A 94 -3.48 -23.40 19.16
C HIS A 94 -2.57 -23.58 20.38
N VAL A 95 -2.79 -22.80 21.43
CA VAL A 95 -2.08 -22.92 22.71
C VAL A 95 -2.27 -24.31 23.32
N ALA A 96 -3.51 -24.82 23.34
CA ALA A 96 -3.82 -26.16 23.85
C ALA A 96 -3.17 -27.28 23.02
N ALA A 97 -3.19 -27.15 21.69
CA ALA A 97 -2.54 -28.10 20.80
C ALA A 97 -1.03 -28.14 21.02
N LEU A 98 -0.38 -26.98 21.13
CA LEU A 98 1.05 -26.88 21.40
C LEU A 98 1.42 -27.37 22.80
N ALA A 99 0.58 -27.10 23.81
CA ALA A 99 0.75 -27.68 25.13
C ALA A 99 0.67 -29.21 25.09
N GLY A 100 -0.30 -29.78 24.38
CA GLY A 100 -0.42 -31.24 24.20
C GLY A 100 0.78 -31.86 23.48
N LEU A 101 1.22 -31.26 22.38
CA LEU A 101 2.40 -31.71 21.62
C LEU A 101 3.68 -31.59 22.43
N GLY A 102 3.85 -30.49 23.17
CA GLY A 102 4.98 -30.29 24.07
C GLY A 102 5.00 -31.31 25.20
N ALA A 103 3.84 -31.59 25.82
CA ALA A 103 3.71 -32.61 26.85
C ALA A 103 4.11 -34.00 26.33
N LEU A 104 3.61 -34.37 25.15
CA LEU A 104 3.93 -35.64 24.49
C LEU A 104 5.43 -35.74 24.17
N ALA A 105 6.01 -34.70 23.57
CA ALA A 105 7.43 -34.67 23.22
C ALA A 105 8.34 -34.87 24.44
N PHE A 106 8.07 -34.18 25.55
CA PHE A 106 8.86 -34.28 26.78
C PHE A 106 8.60 -35.56 27.57
N PHE A 107 7.39 -36.12 27.49
CA PHE A 107 7.10 -37.41 28.10
C PHE A 107 7.88 -38.53 27.40
N MET A 108 7.90 -38.51 26.06
CA MET A 108 8.54 -39.55 25.27
C MET A 108 10.07 -39.54 25.40
N SER A 109 10.68 -38.40 25.72
CA SER A 109 12.12 -38.26 25.99
C SER A 109 12.59 -38.70 27.38
N ALA A 110 11.69 -39.18 28.26
CA ALA A 110 12.11 -39.81 29.51
C ALA A 110 12.90 -41.11 29.23
N PRO A 111 13.95 -41.44 29.99
CA PRO A 111 14.62 -42.74 29.84
C PRO A 111 13.66 -43.90 30.15
N GLY A 112 13.81 -45.01 29.43
CA GLY A 112 12.86 -46.15 29.42
C GLY A 112 12.54 -46.79 30.77
N GLU A 113 13.45 -46.65 31.75
CA GLU A 113 13.34 -47.24 33.10
C GLU A 113 12.91 -46.22 34.17
N ALA A 114 12.60 -44.98 33.80
CA ALA A 114 12.22 -43.97 34.78
C ALA A 114 10.84 -44.28 35.40
N PRO A 115 10.68 -44.13 36.73
CA PRO A 115 9.37 -44.22 37.36
C PRO A 115 8.40 -43.19 36.74
N TRP A 116 7.10 -43.50 36.76
CA TRP A 116 6.02 -42.65 36.26
C TRP A 116 6.06 -41.18 36.74
N ALA A 117 6.49 -40.93 37.98
CA ALA A 117 6.55 -39.59 38.57
C ALA A 117 7.49 -38.59 37.85
N PRO A 118 8.77 -38.91 37.57
CA PRO A 118 9.64 -38.04 36.77
C PRO A 118 9.13 -37.82 35.32
N SER A 119 8.48 -38.81 34.72
CA SER A 119 7.88 -38.66 33.38
C SER A 119 6.71 -37.67 33.37
N LEU A 120 5.89 -37.65 34.42
CA LEU A 120 4.80 -36.67 34.57
C LEU A 120 5.33 -35.24 34.76
N ARG A 121 6.40 -35.07 35.55
CA ARG A 121 7.05 -33.75 35.71
C ARG A 121 7.59 -33.22 34.39
N ARG A 122 8.20 -34.08 33.56
CA ARG A 122 8.66 -33.71 32.21
C ARG A 122 7.49 -33.37 31.28
N ALA A 123 6.41 -34.13 31.30
CA ALA A 123 5.21 -33.83 30.52
C ALA A 123 4.61 -32.46 30.88
N LEU A 124 4.50 -32.14 32.18
CA LEU A 124 4.03 -30.83 32.64
C LEU A 124 4.96 -29.69 32.19
N ALA A 125 6.28 -29.91 32.29
CA ALA A 125 7.29 -28.98 31.78
C ALA A 125 7.11 -28.74 30.26
N GLY A 126 6.94 -29.80 29.47
CA GLY A 126 6.68 -29.71 28.04
C GLY A 126 5.37 -28.99 27.71
N ALA A 127 4.31 -29.24 28.50
CA ALA A 127 3.04 -28.54 28.37
C ALA A 127 3.17 -27.03 28.60
N LEU A 128 3.95 -26.61 29.61
CA LEU A 128 4.20 -25.20 29.92
C LEU A 128 5.02 -24.51 28.81
N VAL A 129 6.07 -25.18 28.30
CA VAL A 129 6.85 -24.66 27.17
C VAL A 129 5.96 -24.52 25.94
N GLY A 130 5.13 -25.52 25.65
CA GLY A 130 4.22 -25.48 24.52
C GLY A 130 3.13 -24.42 24.64
N ALA A 131 2.53 -24.26 25.82
CA ALA A 131 1.55 -23.22 26.08
C ALA A 131 2.15 -21.81 25.92
N GLY A 132 3.32 -21.57 26.52
CA GLY A 132 3.97 -20.26 26.41
C GLY A 132 4.52 -19.99 25.02
N GLY A 133 4.99 -21.00 24.29
CA GLY A 133 5.36 -20.90 22.88
C GLY A 133 4.16 -20.58 21.98
N GLY A 134 3.00 -21.20 22.23
CA GLY A 134 1.76 -20.87 21.52
C GLY A 134 1.25 -19.45 21.82
N LEU A 135 1.34 -18.99 23.07
CA LEU A 135 1.03 -17.62 23.46
C LEU A 135 1.97 -16.62 22.78
N ALA A 136 3.29 -16.87 22.84
CA ALA A 136 4.28 -16.04 22.17
C ALA A 136 4.04 -16.02 20.65
N GLY A 137 3.65 -17.14 20.03
CA GLY A 137 3.32 -17.22 18.62
C GLY A 137 2.08 -16.40 18.24
N TYR A 138 1.06 -16.40 19.11
CA TYR A 138 -0.12 -15.55 18.96
C TYR A 138 0.22 -14.05 19.01
N PHE A 139 1.07 -13.63 19.96
CA PHE A 139 1.48 -12.22 20.07
C PHE A 139 2.52 -11.80 19.02
N LEU A 140 3.37 -12.73 18.57
CA LEU A 140 4.26 -12.52 17.44
C LEU A 140 3.45 -12.10 16.21
N ASN A 141 2.37 -12.83 15.93
CA ASN A 141 1.46 -12.48 14.86
C ASN A 141 0.87 -11.06 15.01
N GLY A 142 0.36 -10.71 16.21
CA GLY A 142 -0.08 -9.34 16.49
C GLY A 142 1.01 -8.29 16.25
N SER A 143 2.26 -8.62 16.55
CA SER A 143 3.42 -7.75 16.32
C SER A 143 3.72 -7.53 14.84
N LEU A 144 3.52 -8.55 13.99
CA LEU A 144 3.68 -8.43 12.55
C LEU A 144 2.67 -7.43 11.95
N PHE A 145 1.41 -7.43 12.42
CA PHE A 145 0.42 -6.42 12.04
C PHE A 145 0.82 -5.01 12.47
N LEU A 146 1.37 -4.87 13.68
CA LEU A 146 1.89 -3.60 14.15
C LEU A 146 3.04 -3.12 13.25
N CYS A 147 3.94 -4.01 12.85
CA CYS A 147 5.00 -3.67 11.91
C CYS A 147 4.48 -3.25 10.53
N ASP A 148 3.44 -3.91 9.99
CA ASP A 148 2.80 -3.47 8.74
C ASP A 148 2.16 -2.09 8.88
N ALA A 149 1.39 -1.87 9.95
CA ALA A 149 0.81 -0.58 10.27
C ALA A 149 1.88 0.52 10.36
N LEU A 150 3.00 0.23 11.03
CA LEU A 150 4.16 1.13 11.09
C LEU A 150 4.71 1.47 9.70
N MET A 151 4.82 0.49 8.80
CA MET A 151 5.26 0.73 7.42
C MET A 151 4.27 1.60 6.65
N ARG A 152 2.96 1.36 6.79
CA ARG A 152 1.89 2.16 6.15
C ARG A 152 1.87 3.61 6.64
N LEU A 153 2.18 3.83 7.92
CA LEU A 153 2.36 5.15 8.52
C LEU A 153 3.66 5.86 8.09
N GLY A 154 4.42 5.24 7.18
CA GLY A 154 5.68 5.76 6.67
C GLY A 154 6.86 5.47 7.58
N TRP A 155 6.72 4.76 8.70
CA TRP A 155 7.85 4.35 9.56
C TRP A 155 8.49 3.05 9.04
N ARG A 156 8.80 3.04 7.74
CA ARG A 156 9.29 1.85 7.01
C ARG A 156 10.50 1.19 7.66
N ASN A 157 11.45 1.97 8.15
CA ASN A 157 12.65 1.43 8.81
C ASN A 157 12.30 0.74 10.13
N LEU A 158 11.42 1.33 10.95
CA LEU A 158 11.02 0.74 12.23
C LEU A 158 10.16 -0.51 12.01
N GLY A 159 9.19 -0.43 11.11
CA GLY A 159 8.36 -1.58 10.72
C GLY A 159 9.20 -2.72 10.13
N GLY A 160 10.10 -2.40 9.19
CA GLY A 160 11.01 -3.38 8.57
C GLY A 160 12.01 -3.99 9.56
N LEU A 161 12.61 -3.19 10.45
CA LEU A 161 13.46 -3.69 11.53
C LEU A 161 12.67 -4.58 12.48
N GLY A 162 11.43 -4.23 12.79
CA GLY A 162 10.52 -5.07 13.57
C GLY A 162 10.28 -6.42 12.89
N LEU A 163 9.94 -6.44 11.59
CA LEU A 163 9.77 -7.68 10.83
C LEU A 163 11.03 -8.56 10.84
N LEU A 164 12.23 -7.96 10.89
CA LEU A 164 13.50 -8.68 10.98
C LEU A 164 13.82 -9.18 12.39
N ALA A 165 13.55 -8.37 13.41
CA ALA A 165 13.91 -8.68 14.78
C ALA A 165 12.91 -9.61 15.48
N LEU A 166 11.62 -9.53 15.13
CA LEU A 166 10.54 -10.27 15.80
C LEU A 166 10.68 -11.80 15.71
N PRO A 167 11.01 -12.42 14.56
CA PRO A 167 11.25 -13.87 14.48
C PRO A 167 12.43 -14.31 15.34
N ALA A 168 13.53 -13.53 15.34
CA ALA A 168 14.69 -13.82 16.15
C ALA A 168 14.37 -13.70 17.66
N ALA A 169 13.66 -12.65 18.06
CA ALA A 169 13.20 -12.46 19.43
C ALA A 169 12.26 -13.59 19.89
N PHE A 170 11.39 -14.07 19.00
CA PHE A 170 10.52 -15.22 19.27
C PHE A 170 11.31 -16.51 19.48
N VAL A 171 12.27 -16.81 18.60
CA VAL A 171 13.15 -17.98 18.73
C VAL A 171 13.96 -17.91 20.02
N VAL A 172 14.52 -16.74 20.37
CA VAL A 172 15.22 -16.52 21.63
C VAL A 172 14.29 -16.71 22.82
N THR A 173 13.04 -16.23 22.75
CA THR A 173 12.04 -16.42 23.82
C THR A 173 11.77 -17.91 24.05
N ILE A 174 11.56 -18.69 22.99
CA ILE A 174 11.36 -20.14 23.08
C ILE A 174 12.61 -20.83 23.63
N ALA A 175 13.79 -20.46 23.15
CA ALA A 175 15.05 -21.04 23.62
C ALA A 175 15.29 -20.77 25.11
N VAL A 176 15.03 -19.54 25.58
CA VAL A 176 15.13 -19.15 26.99
C VAL A 176 14.11 -19.91 27.83
N MET A 177 12.85 -19.99 27.39
CA MET A 177 11.82 -20.79 28.08
C MET A 177 12.22 -22.26 28.20
N THR A 178 12.73 -22.83 27.11
CA THR A 178 13.21 -24.21 27.06
C THR A 178 14.40 -24.43 28.00
N ALA A 179 15.37 -23.50 28.00
CA ALA A 179 16.52 -23.55 28.88
C ALA A 179 16.14 -23.41 30.36
N LEU A 180 15.21 -22.52 30.70
CA LEU A 180 14.69 -22.36 32.06
C LEU A 180 14.01 -23.64 32.57
N VAL A 181 13.42 -24.43 31.67
CA VAL A 181 12.77 -25.69 32.03
C VAL A 181 13.77 -26.85 32.10
N LEU A 182 14.70 -26.95 31.15
CA LEU A 182 15.59 -28.10 31.00
C LEU A 182 16.92 -27.99 31.72
N VAL A 183 17.47 -26.78 31.88
CA VAL A 183 18.82 -26.56 32.41
C VAL A 183 18.76 -26.25 33.90
N PRO A 184 19.51 -26.98 34.75
CA PRO A 184 19.62 -26.67 36.18
C PRO A 184 20.50 -25.44 36.39
N LEU A 185 19.92 -24.24 36.25
CA LEU A 185 20.62 -22.95 36.37
C LEU A 185 20.92 -22.53 37.82
N GLY A 186 20.93 -23.45 38.79
CA GLY A 186 21.02 -23.12 40.22
C GLY A 186 19.81 -22.34 40.78
N LEU A 187 18.78 -22.11 39.96
CA LEU A 187 17.56 -21.40 40.33
C LEU A 187 16.49 -22.38 40.83
N GLY A 188 15.79 -22.00 41.91
CA GLY A 188 14.60 -22.73 42.37
C GLY A 188 13.51 -22.81 41.28
N PRO A 189 12.67 -23.85 41.29
CA PRO A 189 11.66 -24.09 40.23
C PRO A 189 10.68 -22.93 40.07
N LEU A 190 10.28 -22.27 41.17
CA LEU A 190 9.40 -21.11 41.16
C LEU A 190 10.03 -19.90 40.45
N ARG A 191 11.33 -19.65 40.66
CA ARG A 191 12.04 -18.54 40.00
C ARG A 191 12.18 -18.79 38.50
N ARG A 192 12.44 -20.04 38.10
CA ARG A 192 12.51 -20.44 36.69
C ARG A 192 11.16 -20.26 35.98
N LEU A 193 10.08 -20.70 36.63
CA LEU A 193 8.72 -20.48 36.15
C LEU A 193 8.41 -18.97 36.05
N ALA A 194 8.72 -18.19 37.08
CA ALA A 194 8.50 -16.75 37.08
C ALA A 194 9.23 -16.04 35.93
N LEU A 195 10.48 -16.41 35.65
CA LEU A 195 11.24 -15.86 34.51
C LEU A 195 10.64 -16.25 33.16
N GLY A 196 10.19 -17.50 33.00
CA GLY A 196 9.51 -17.94 31.78
C GLY A 196 8.18 -17.20 31.56
N CYS A 197 7.38 -17.08 32.62
CA CYS A 197 6.15 -16.30 32.62
C CYS A 197 6.42 -14.82 32.33
N ALA A 198 7.47 -14.23 32.89
CA ALA A 198 7.84 -12.83 32.64
C ALA A 198 8.23 -12.61 31.15
N ALA A 199 8.98 -13.55 30.55
CA ALA A 199 9.33 -13.49 29.14
C ALA A 199 8.08 -13.52 28.24
N VAL A 200 7.12 -14.40 28.52
CA VAL A 200 5.84 -14.46 27.77
C VAL A 200 4.95 -13.25 28.07
N ALA A 201 4.93 -12.78 29.32
CA ALA A 201 4.14 -11.61 29.74
C ALA A 201 4.59 -10.32 29.05
N LEU A 202 5.89 -10.19 28.74
CA LEU A 202 6.40 -9.06 27.97
C LEU A 202 5.72 -8.97 26.59
N TRP A 203 5.59 -10.11 25.89
CA TRP A 203 4.83 -10.18 24.63
C TRP A 203 3.33 -9.92 24.85
N ALA A 204 2.75 -10.54 25.89
CA ALA A 204 1.33 -10.46 26.17
C ALA A 204 0.85 -9.07 26.64
N ALA A 205 1.74 -8.25 27.19
CA ALA A 205 1.42 -6.89 27.60
C ALA A 205 1.74 -5.88 26.48
N ALA A 206 2.93 -5.97 25.88
CA ALA A 206 3.40 -4.96 24.92
C ALA A 206 2.57 -4.97 23.63
N VAL A 207 2.24 -6.15 23.10
CA VAL A 207 1.56 -6.26 21.80
C VAL A 207 0.12 -5.78 21.88
N PRO A 208 -0.71 -6.17 22.87
CA PRO A 208 -2.06 -5.64 23.00
C PRO A 208 -2.06 -4.15 23.35
N ALA A 209 -1.15 -3.68 24.22
CA ALA A 209 -1.07 -2.27 24.57
C ALA A 209 -0.73 -1.40 23.35
N ALA A 210 0.26 -1.83 22.55
CA ALA A 210 0.56 -1.19 21.28
C ALA A 210 -0.63 -1.30 20.32
N GLY A 211 -1.25 -2.47 20.21
CA GLY A 211 -2.48 -2.69 19.47
C GLY A 211 -3.56 -1.66 19.79
N GLU A 212 -3.99 -1.58 21.05
CA GLU A 212 -4.98 -0.61 21.54
C GLU A 212 -4.56 0.83 21.24
N TYR A 213 -3.28 1.18 21.44
CA TYR A 213 -2.76 2.50 21.09
C TYR A 213 -2.93 2.80 19.60
N PHE A 214 -2.57 1.87 18.70
CA PHE A 214 -2.74 2.05 17.26
C PHE A 214 -4.22 2.06 16.85
N ARG A 215 -5.09 1.30 17.51
CA ARG A 215 -6.55 1.39 17.26
C ARG A 215 -7.10 2.76 17.66
N ALA A 216 -6.73 3.24 18.85
CA ALA A 216 -7.21 4.51 19.38
C ALA A 216 -6.67 5.73 18.59
N VAL A 217 -5.39 5.71 18.24
CA VAL A 217 -4.70 6.88 17.67
C VAL A 217 -4.61 6.85 16.15
N TRP A 218 -4.51 5.68 15.54
CA TRP A 218 -4.24 5.49 14.11
C TRP A 218 -5.33 4.69 13.38
N ASP A 219 -6.45 4.43 14.06
CA ASP A 219 -7.59 3.71 13.49
C ASP A 219 -7.23 2.34 12.91
N LEU A 220 -6.30 1.65 13.57
CA LEU A 220 -6.04 0.24 13.26
C LEU A 220 -7.27 -0.59 13.64
N GLY A 221 -7.69 -1.54 12.79
CA GLY A 221 -8.83 -2.42 13.09
C GLY A 221 -9.78 -2.66 11.91
N PRO A 222 -10.28 -1.61 11.22
CA PRO A 222 -10.99 -1.79 9.97
C PRO A 222 -10.13 -2.57 8.97
N LYS A 223 -10.76 -3.39 8.12
CA LYS A 223 -10.04 -4.23 7.14
C LYS A 223 -9.65 -3.47 5.87
N SER A 224 -10.30 -2.34 5.60
CA SER A 224 -10.13 -1.53 4.40
C SER A 224 -10.52 -0.09 4.68
N LEU A 225 -10.09 0.84 3.80
CA LEU A 225 -10.55 2.22 3.82
C LEU A 225 -12.08 2.32 3.72
N ALA A 226 -12.71 1.49 2.88
CA ALA A 226 -14.17 1.44 2.74
C ALA A 226 -14.88 1.25 4.09
N ALA A 227 -14.43 0.27 4.87
CA ALA A 227 -14.98 -0.01 6.19
C ALA A 227 -14.67 1.12 7.20
N ALA A 228 -13.47 1.71 7.14
CA ALA A 228 -13.07 2.80 8.04
C ALA A 228 -13.85 4.10 7.80
N ALA A 229 -14.07 4.46 6.53
CA ALA A 229 -14.75 5.68 6.11
C ALA A 229 -16.27 5.52 5.95
N GLY A 230 -16.81 4.30 6.07
CA GLY A 230 -18.23 4.02 5.88
C GLY A 230 -18.70 4.28 4.44
N VAL A 231 -17.89 3.87 3.48
CA VAL A 231 -18.17 3.98 2.04
C VAL A 231 -18.25 2.58 1.40
N PRO A 232 -19.00 2.41 0.29
CA PRO A 232 -19.03 1.15 -0.44
C PRO A 232 -17.64 0.75 -0.95
N ILE A 233 -17.43 -0.56 -1.12
CA ILE A 233 -16.23 -1.08 -1.79
C ILE A 233 -16.30 -0.76 -3.29
N GLY A 234 -15.14 -0.67 -3.94
CA GLY A 234 -15.07 -0.30 -5.37
C GLY A 234 -15.81 -1.26 -6.31
N ALA A 235 -16.04 -2.51 -5.90
CA ALA A 235 -16.85 -3.46 -6.67
C ALA A 235 -18.33 -3.08 -6.78
N GLU A 236 -18.82 -2.23 -5.86
CA GLU A 236 -20.20 -1.72 -5.83
C GLU A 236 -20.31 -0.31 -6.42
N ALA A 237 -19.21 0.24 -6.95
CA ALA A 237 -19.18 1.60 -7.45
C ALA A 237 -20.11 1.79 -8.66
N PRO A 238 -20.81 2.94 -8.76
CA PRO A 238 -21.61 3.26 -9.92
C PRO A 238 -20.73 3.38 -11.17
N ARG A 239 -21.29 3.05 -12.33
CA ARG A 239 -20.60 3.16 -13.61
C ARG A 239 -20.94 4.48 -14.31
N ARG A 240 -19.98 5.00 -15.06
CA ARG A 240 -20.15 6.14 -15.97
C ARG A 240 -19.83 5.73 -17.39
N GLY A 241 -20.64 6.23 -18.33
CA GLY A 241 -20.35 6.12 -19.76
C GLY A 241 -19.28 7.14 -20.12
N ILE A 242 -18.25 6.70 -20.83
CA ILE A 242 -17.18 7.55 -21.36
C ILE A 242 -17.14 7.36 -22.86
N LEU A 243 -17.28 8.45 -23.59
CA LEU A 243 -17.21 8.50 -25.05
C LEU A 243 -15.96 9.26 -25.48
N ILE A 244 -14.94 8.54 -25.96
CA ILE A 244 -13.68 9.12 -26.43
C ILE A 244 -13.86 9.49 -27.90
N LEU A 245 -13.53 10.73 -28.27
CA LEU A 245 -13.77 11.27 -29.62
C LEU A 245 -12.53 11.22 -30.52
N SER A 246 -11.71 10.17 -30.35
CA SER A 246 -10.48 9.89 -31.09
C SER A 246 -10.19 8.40 -31.07
N ASP A 247 -9.60 7.85 -32.13
CA ASP A 247 -9.00 6.50 -32.07
C ASP A 247 -7.61 6.52 -31.42
N GLY A 248 -6.98 5.35 -31.35
CA GLY A 248 -5.62 5.18 -30.82
C GLY A 248 -4.53 5.89 -31.64
N GLU A 249 -4.75 6.11 -32.94
CA GLU A 249 -3.81 6.82 -33.83
C GLU A 249 -4.02 8.34 -33.80
N GLY A 250 -5.13 8.80 -33.24
CA GLY A 250 -5.50 10.19 -33.13
C GLY A 250 -6.50 10.67 -34.20
N ALA A 251 -7.02 9.77 -35.04
CA ALA A 251 -7.99 10.13 -36.06
C ALA A 251 -9.42 10.25 -35.47
N PRO A 252 -10.30 11.02 -36.14
CA PRO A 252 -11.72 11.11 -35.79
C PRO A 252 -12.37 9.73 -35.69
N SER A 253 -12.68 9.32 -34.46
CA SER A 253 -13.43 8.09 -34.20
C SER A 253 -14.15 8.20 -32.87
N VAL A 254 -14.93 7.16 -32.56
CA VAL A 254 -15.69 7.07 -31.31
C VAL A 254 -15.37 5.76 -30.63
N ALA A 255 -14.90 5.84 -29.38
CA ALA A 255 -14.75 4.67 -28.52
C ALA A 255 -15.58 4.87 -27.25
N TYR A 256 -16.59 4.02 -27.06
CA TYR A 256 -17.39 3.98 -25.85
C TYR A 256 -16.82 2.99 -24.83
N ARG A 257 -16.77 3.39 -23.56
CA ARG A 257 -16.41 2.51 -22.44
C ARG A 257 -17.26 2.83 -21.22
N GLU A 258 -17.66 1.80 -20.48
CA GLU A 258 -18.17 1.97 -19.13
C GLU A 258 -17.04 1.88 -18.12
N THR A 259 -16.99 2.85 -17.22
CA THR A 259 -15.99 2.88 -16.15
C THR A 259 -16.68 2.82 -14.81
N ALA A 260 -16.31 1.86 -13.97
CA ALA A 260 -16.66 1.92 -12.56
C ALA A 260 -15.96 3.12 -11.92
N LEU A 261 -16.70 3.97 -11.20
CA LEU A 261 -16.14 5.06 -10.41
C LEU A 261 -15.51 4.48 -9.15
N ALA A 262 -14.40 3.75 -9.30
CA ALA A 262 -13.68 3.11 -8.20
C ALA A 262 -12.21 3.54 -8.21
N ALA A 263 -11.70 3.93 -7.05
CA ALA A 263 -10.30 4.30 -6.86
C ALA A 263 -9.77 3.66 -5.57
N ALA A 264 -8.55 3.12 -5.59
CA ALA A 264 -7.92 2.46 -4.43
C ALA A 264 -8.83 1.42 -3.72
N GLY A 265 -9.67 0.69 -4.48
CA GLY A 265 -10.56 -0.33 -3.93
C GLY A 265 -11.83 0.18 -3.25
N VAL A 266 -12.12 1.49 -3.29
CA VAL A 266 -13.33 2.11 -2.74
C VAL A 266 -14.20 2.76 -3.81
N ASP A 267 -15.48 2.98 -3.52
CA ASP A 267 -16.37 3.81 -4.35
C ASP A 267 -15.85 5.26 -4.38
N ALA A 268 -15.63 5.76 -5.59
CA ALA A 268 -15.14 7.10 -5.92
C ALA A 268 -16.28 8.02 -6.40
N SER A 269 -17.55 7.72 -6.11
CA SER A 269 -18.62 8.70 -6.28
C SER A 269 -18.35 9.97 -5.43
N PRO A 270 -18.78 11.17 -5.86
CA PRO A 270 -18.52 12.40 -5.11
C PRO A 270 -18.99 12.37 -3.65
N GLY A 271 -20.08 11.63 -3.37
CA GLY A 271 -20.57 11.42 -2.01
C GLY A 271 -19.60 10.60 -1.16
N SER A 272 -19.05 9.52 -1.71
CA SER A 272 -18.07 8.66 -1.04
C SER A 272 -16.72 9.38 -0.85
N LEU A 273 -16.26 10.15 -1.85
CA LEU A 273 -15.04 10.96 -1.71
C LEU A 273 -15.17 12.01 -0.61
N ARG A 274 -16.31 12.71 -0.51
CA ARG A 274 -16.57 13.63 0.61
C ARG A 274 -16.57 12.93 1.97
N LYS A 275 -17.09 11.70 2.06
CA LYS A 275 -17.02 10.89 3.30
C LYS A 275 -15.59 10.51 3.66
N ILE A 276 -14.77 10.12 2.68
CA ILE A 276 -13.34 9.84 2.88
C ILE A 276 -12.61 11.09 3.36
N ARG A 277 -12.91 12.26 2.77
CA ARG A 277 -12.35 13.54 3.22
C ARG A 277 -12.76 13.87 4.65
N ALA A 278 -14.04 13.76 4.97
CA ALA A 278 -14.55 13.97 6.32
C ALA A 278 -13.92 13.00 7.35
N TYR A 279 -13.70 11.75 6.95
CA TYR A 279 -12.98 10.76 7.75
C TYR A 279 -11.53 11.20 8.02
N LEU A 280 -10.81 11.65 7.00
CA LEU A 280 -9.44 12.16 7.14
C LEU A 280 -9.36 13.39 8.04
N ASP A 281 -10.29 14.33 7.87
CA ASP A 281 -10.38 15.56 8.66
C ASP A 281 -10.70 15.25 10.13
N ALA A 282 -11.68 14.36 10.39
CA ALA A 282 -12.04 13.91 11.74
C ALA A 282 -10.88 13.22 12.47
N ARG A 283 -9.98 12.57 11.73
CA ARG A 283 -8.78 11.92 12.28
C ARG A 283 -7.55 12.82 12.28
N GLY A 284 -7.64 14.06 11.80
CA GLY A 284 -6.49 14.96 11.66
C GLY A 284 -5.34 14.32 10.87
N LEU A 285 -5.69 13.56 9.82
CA LEU A 285 -4.78 12.78 8.98
C LEU A 285 -3.98 11.69 9.73
N ARG A 286 -4.44 11.24 10.91
CA ARG A 286 -3.83 10.14 11.67
C ARG A 286 -4.60 8.85 11.44
N THR A 287 -4.25 8.16 10.36
CA THR A 287 -4.83 6.85 10.03
C THR A 287 -3.83 5.98 9.30
N VAL A 288 -3.89 4.66 9.52
CA VAL A 288 -3.13 3.66 8.73
C VAL A 288 -3.54 3.63 7.25
N PHE A 289 -4.69 4.20 6.91
CA PHE A 289 -5.20 4.30 5.55
C PHE A 289 -4.83 5.61 4.85
N LEU A 290 -3.94 6.45 5.42
CA LEU A 290 -3.70 7.80 4.89
C LEU A 290 -3.29 7.79 3.41
N SER A 291 -2.35 6.92 3.02
CA SER A 291 -1.91 6.82 1.63
C SER A 291 -3.01 6.33 0.68
N GLU A 292 -3.81 5.36 1.12
CA GLU A 292 -4.93 4.80 0.35
C GLU A 292 -6.04 5.83 0.18
N ALA A 293 -6.34 6.59 1.24
CA ALA A 293 -7.35 7.64 1.24
C ALA A 293 -6.96 8.82 0.36
N LEU A 294 -5.70 9.25 0.38
CA LEU A 294 -5.21 10.32 -0.49
C LEU A 294 -5.21 9.87 -1.96
N ASP A 295 -4.79 8.64 -2.25
CA ASP A 295 -4.88 8.10 -3.61
C ASP A 295 -6.33 7.99 -4.08
N ALA A 296 -7.24 7.53 -3.22
CA ALA A 296 -8.68 7.46 -3.50
C ALA A 296 -9.27 8.85 -3.76
N LEU A 297 -8.92 9.87 -2.97
CA LEU A 297 -9.40 11.23 -3.16
C LEU A 297 -8.86 11.83 -4.46
N ARG A 298 -7.55 11.79 -4.69
CA ARG A 298 -6.94 12.36 -5.90
C ARG A 298 -7.46 11.69 -7.17
N ARG A 299 -7.33 10.36 -7.24
CA ARG A 299 -7.78 9.61 -8.43
C ARG A 299 -9.29 9.62 -8.56
N GLY A 300 -10.02 9.55 -7.45
CA GLY A 300 -11.48 9.61 -7.46
C GLY A 300 -11.99 10.94 -8.01
N TRP A 301 -11.47 12.07 -7.55
CA TRP A 301 -11.87 13.38 -8.08
C TRP A 301 -11.45 13.54 -9.54
N ALA A 302 -10.25 13.09 -9.91
CA ALA A 302 -9.82 13.03 -11.30
C ALA A 302 -10.73 12.14 -12.17
N LEU A 303 -11.21 10.99 -11.68
CA LEU A 303 -12.18 10.13 -12.39
C LEU A 303 -13.56 10.79 -12.57
N ASN A 304 -13.95 11.68 -11.66
CA ASN A 304 -15.14 12.51 -11.80
C ASN A 304 -14.88 13.77 -12.64
N TRP A 305 -13.66 13.93 -13.18
CA TRP A 305 -13.16 15.12 -13.88
C TRP A 305 -13.22 16.42 -13.07
N ASP A 306 -13.18 16.33 -11.74
CA ASP A 306 -13.15 17.46 -10.81
C ASP A 306 -11.71 17.78 -10.39
N LEU A 307 -11.02 18.56 -11.23
CA LEU A 307 -9.59 18.84 -11.05
C LEU A 307 -9.31 19.69 -9.81
N ASP A 308 -10.17 20.64 -9.47
CA ASP A 308 -9.96 21.51 -8.31
C ASP A 308 -9.97 20.72 -7.00
N GLU A 309 -10.93 19.79 -6.86
CA GLU A 309 -10.96 18.87 -5.72
C GLU A 309 -9.80 17.87 -5.75
N ALA A 310 -9.33 17.45 -6.92
CA ALA A 310 -8.14 16.60 -7.05
C ALA A 310 -6.85 17.34 -6.60
N TYR A 311 -6.70 18.62 -6.98
CA TYR A 311 -5.61 19.47 -6.49
C TYR A 311 -5.71 19.67 -4.98
N ALA A 312 -6.88 20.05 -4.47
CA ALA A 312 -7.12 20.23 -3.04
C ALA A 312 -6.83 18.95 -2.23
N ALA A 313 -7.16 17.77 -2.78
CA ALA A 313 -6.85 16.49 -2.18
C ALA A 313 -5.34 16.20 -2.12
N SER A 314 -4.60 16.49 -3.19
CA SER A 314 -3.15 16.27 -3.22
C SER A 314 -2.35 17.27 -2.37
N MET A 315 -2.92 18.45 -2.11
CA MET A 315 -2.37 19.49 -1.21
C MET A 315 -2.70 19.26 0.28
N LEU A 316 -3.45 18.21 0.62
CA LEU A 316 -3.77 17.89 2.01
C LEU A 316 -2.51 17.72 2.86
N SER A 317 -2.44 18.45 3.96
CA SER A 317 -1.28 18.43 4.88
C SER A 317 -1.69 18.41 6.35
N ARG A 318 -0.81 17.82 7.17
CA ARG A 318 -0.98 17.81 8.62
C ARG A 318 -0.35 19.06 9.24
N GLY A 319 -1.12 20.14 9.36
CA GLY A 319 -0.64 21.41 9.91
C GLY A 319 0.42 22.03 9.00
N ARG A 320 1.65 22.21 9.49
CA ARG A 320 2.78 22.75 8.70
C ARG A 320 3.59 21.69 7.97
N ALA A 321 3.22 20.41 8.07
CA ALA A 321 3.95 19.34 7.39
C ALA A 321 3.74 19.44 5.87
N PHE A 322 4.77 19.08 5.10
CA PHE A 322 4.67 19.01 3.65
C PHE A 322 3.63 17.95 3.23
N PRO A 323 2.77 18.23 2.22
CA PRO A 323 1.78 17.27 1.74
C PRO A 323 2.42 15.93 1.35
N PRO A 324 1.90 14.80 1.86
CA PRO A 324 2.47 13.48 1.58
C PRO A 324 2.23 13.01 0.13
N ASP A 325 1.23 13.55 -0.58
CA ASP A 325 0.91 13.21 -1.98
C ASP A 325 1.42 14.25 -2.99
N PHE A 326 2.57 14.86 -2.71
CA PHE A 326 3.18 15.85 -3.61
C PHE A 326 3.47 15.31 -5.02
N LYS A 327 3.73 13.99 -5.16
CA LYS A 327 3.95 13.36 -6.46
C LYS A 327 2.69 13.41 -7.32
N GLY A 328 1.56 13.02 -6.73
CA GLY A 328 0.27 13.12 -7.38
C GLY A 328 -0.10 14.56 -7.76
N PHE A 329 0.27 15.54 -6.92
CA PHE A 329 0.13 16.96 -7.25
C PHE A 329 0.96 17.37 -8.47
N LEU A 330 2.25 17.02 -8.50
CA LEU A 330 3.16 17.36 -9.61
C LEU A 330 2.73 16.65 -10.91
N GLU A 331 2.27 15.41 -10.84
CA GLU A 331 1.66 14.67 -11.97
C GLU A 331 0.44 15.40 -12.56
N LEU A 332 -0.38 16.06 -11.74
CA LEU A 332 -1.50 16.85 -12.24
C LEU A 332 -1.01 18.18 -12.85
N MET A 333 0.00 18.82 -12.25
CA MET A 333 0.59 20.06 -12.75
C MET A 333 1.26 19.89 -14.13
N THR A 334 1.77 18.70 -14.47
CA THR A 334 2.38 18.46 -15.79
C THR A 334 1.40 18.55 -16.95
N VAL A 335 0.09 18.50 -16.70
CA VAL A 335 -0.95 18.61 -17.73
C VAL A 335 -1.91 19.76 -17.47
N ALA A 336 -1.71 20.50 -16.39
CA ALA A 336 -2.56 21.62 -15.99
C ALA A 336 -2.57 22.74 -17.05
N PRO A 337 -3.70 23.45 -17.21
CA PRO A 337 -3.76 24.72 -17.92
C PRO A 337 -2.92 25.77 -17.20
N ALA A 338 -2.31 26.67 -17.95
CA ALA A 338 -1.42 27.72 -17.45
C ALA A 338 -2.20 28.92 -16.89
N THR A 339 -3.10 28.67 -15.94
CA THR A 339 -3.89 29.70 -15.26
C THR A 339 -3.14 30.27 -14.06
N ALA A 340 -3.46 31.52 -13.69
CA ALA A 340 -2.92 32.15 -12.47
C ALA A 340 -3.24 31.34 -11.20
N GLU A 341 -4.40 30.68 -11.15
CA GLU A 341 -4.79 29.85 -10.02
C GLU A 341 -3.93 28.59 -9.90
N ASN A 342 -3.66 27.88 -11.00
CA ASN A 342 -2.78 26.72 -10.97
C ASN A 342 -1.33 27.11 -10.65
N PHE A 343 -0.87 28.25 -11.15
CA PHE A 343 0.43 28.79 -10.77
C PHE A 343 0.50 29.09 -9.26
N GLN A 344 -0.54 29.71 -8.70
CA GLN A 344 -0.62 29.96 -7.26
C GLN A 344 -0.58 28.66 -6.46
N ARG A 345 -1.31 27.62 -6.88
CA ARG A 345 -1.27 26.28 -6.24
C ARG A 345 0.14 25.68 -6.28
N LEU A 346 0.81 25.76 -7.44
CA LEU A 346 2.20 25.33 -7.61
C LEU A 346 3.13 26.08 -6.66
N ASP A 347 2.98 27.40 -6.56
CA ASP A 347 3.83 28.23 -5.73
C ASP A 347 3.60 28.00 -4.23
N GLU A 348 2.35 27.85 -3.80
CA GLU A 348 2.02 27.47 -2.42
C GLU A 348 2.64 26.11 -2.04
N MET A 349 2.53 25.13 -2.93
CA MET A 349 3.15 23.82 -2.75
C MET A 349 4.69 23.92 -2.75
N GLY A 350 5.27 24.74 -3.63
CA GLY A 350 6.70 25.01 -3.71
C GLY A 350 7.24 25.62 -2.42
N ARG A 351 6.57 26.64 -1.88
CA ARG A 351 6.91 27.25 -0.57
C ARG A 351 6.77 26.27 0.60
N ALA A 352 5.83 25.32 0.53
CA ALA A 352 5.76 24.25 1.52
C ALA A 352 6.95 23.28 1.38
N ALA A 353 7.31 22.93 0.14
CA ALA A 353 8.43 22.03 -0.17
C ALA A 353 9.78 22.61 0.25
N THR A 354 10.01 23.92 0.12
CA THR A 354 11.29 24.54 0.51
C THR A 354 11.60 24.40 2.01
N ARG A 355 10.57 24.26 2.85
CA ARG A 355 10.69 24.07 4.31
C ARG A 355 10.72 22.59 4.71
N ALA A 356 10.50 21.69 3.76
CA ALA A 356 10.41 20.26 4.02
C ALA A 356 11.78 19.61 4.08
N SER A 357 11.96 18.68 5.01
CA SER A 357 13.13 17.80 5.06
C SER A 357 12.79 16.45 4.43
N PHE A 358 13.57 16.02 3.45
CA PHE A 358 13.37 14.74 2.78
C PHE A 358 14.26 13.65 3.37
N ARG A 359 13.71 12.44 3.50
CA ARG A 359 14.39 11.31 4.14
C ARG A 359 15.46 10.68 3.25
N THR A 360 15.31 10.79 1.93
CA THR A 360 16.21 10.15 0.97
C THR A 360 16.47 11.07 -0.21
N VAL A 361 17.69 10.99 -0.74
CA VAL A 361 18.13 11.78 -1.91
C VAL A 361 17.25 11.54 -3.14
N PRO A 362 16.87 10.30 -3.52
CA PRO A 362 16.00 10.08 -4.68
C PRO A 362 14.62 10.74 -4.56
N VAL A 363 14.07 10.83 -3.34
CA VAL A 363 12.77 11.48 -3.10
C VAL A 363 12.90 12.99 -3.24
N ALA A 364 14.00 13.57 -2.72
CA ALA A 364 14.28 15.00 -2.87
C ALA A 364 14.51 15.36 -4.34
N GLN A 365 15.34 14.58 -5.05
CA GLN A 365 15.65 14.79 -6.46
C GLN A 365 14.40 14.77 -7.33
N GLY A 366 13.61 13.69 -7.29
CA GLY A 366 12.40 13.61 -8.11
C GLY A 366 11.37 14.69 -7.78
N MET A 367 11.36 15.21 -6.55
CA MET A 367 10.53 16.36 -6.20
C MET A 367 11.07 17.66 -6.80
N TYR A 368 12.37 17.93 -6.68
CA TYR A 368 12.99 19.14 -7.22
C TYR A 368 12.89 19.18 -8.75
N GLU A 369 13.09 18.04 -9.42
CA GLU A 369 12.88 17.89 -10.87
C GLU A 369 11.43 18.21 -11.21
N GLY A 370 10.46 17.60 -10.53
CA GLY A 370 9.04 17.83 -10.82
C GLY A 370 8.61 19.30 -10.60
N PHE A 371 9.13 20.00 -9.59
CA PHE A 371 8.91 21.44 -9.43
C PHE A 371 9.57 22.23 -10.55
N SER A 372 10.83 21.95 -10.88
CA SER A 372 11.53 22.64 -11.97
C SER A 372 10.77 22.52 -13.29
N THR A 373 10.35 21.30 -13.65
CA THR A 373 9.53 21.06 -14.85
C THR A 373 8.20 21.81 -14.79
N SER A 374 7.54 21.81 -13.63
CA SER A 374 6.27 22.51 -13.47
C SER A 374 6.45 24.03 -13.62
N TYR A 375 7.41 24.67 -12.93
CA TYR A 375 7.63 26.12 -13.06
C TYR A 375 8.03 26.52 -14.49
N ALA A 376 8.88 25.74 -15.16
CA ALA A 376 9.24 25.99 -16.56
C ALA A 376 8.01 25.93 -17.50
N ARG A 377 7.08 25.01 -17.25
CA ARG A 377 5.81 24.91 -18.00
C ARG A 377 4.92 26.15 -17.83
N PHE A 378 4.96 26.80 -16.68
CA PHE A 378 4.26 28.07 -16.40
C PHE A 378 5.10 29.32 -16.79
N GLY A 379 6.23 29.14 -17.48
CA GLY A 379 7.08 30.25 -17.94
C GLY A 379 8.00 30.86 -16.87
N ASP A 380 8.03 30.34 -15.65
CA ASP A 380 8.89 30.85 -14.57
C ASP A 380 10.25 30.13 -14.55
N LEU A 381 11.15 30.61 -15.41
CA LEU A 381 12.48 30.02 -15.58
C LEU A 381 13.40 30.28 -14.40
N GLU A 382 13.22 31.42 -13.74
CA GLU A 382 14.02 31.77 -12.57
C GLU A 382 13.76 30.75 -11.46
N MET A 383 12.50 30.50 -11.14
CA MET A 383 12.14 29.53 -10.12
C MET A 383 12.44 28.10 -10.55
N SER A 384 12.24 27.76 -11.83
CA SER A 384 12.65 26.46 -12.37
C SER A 384 14.14 26.19 -12.14
N ASN A 385 15.01 27.15 -12.49
CA ASN A 385 16.46 27.04 -12.28
C ASN A 385 16.83 26.98 -10.78
N ALA A 386 16.14 27.74 -9.93
CA ALA A 386 16.34 27.67 -8.48
C ALA A 386 16.07 26.27 -7.90
N TRP A 387 15.09 25.53 -8.44
CA TRP A 387 14.87 24.13 -8.08
C TRP A 387 15.95 23.18 -8.59
N LEU A 388 16.48 23.40 -9.80
CA LEU A 388 17.59 22.62 -10.35
C LEU A 388 18.89 22.78 -9.56
N GLU A 389 19.18 24.00 -9.10
CA GLU A 389 20.35 24.26 -8.25
C GLU A 389 20.29 23.47 -6.94
N ARG A 390 19.09 23.24 -6.39
CA ARG A 390 18.91 22.38 -5.20
C ARG A 390 19.26 20.92 -5.49
N ILE A 391 19.04 20.43 -6.72
CA ILE A 391 19.45 19.08 -7.13
C ILE A 391 20.97 18.96 -7.11
N ARG A 392 21.69 19.99 -7.57
CA ARG A 392 23.17 20.02 -7.55
C ARG A 392 23.75 19.97 -6.14
N GLY A 393 22.98 20.38 -5.13
CA GLY A 393 23.33 20.26 -3.72
C GLY A 393 23.09 18.88 -3.09
N LEU A 394 22.48 17.93 -3.81
CA LEU A 394 22.24 16.58 -3.31
C LEU A 394 23.48 15.68 -3.49
N TRP A 395 23.76 14.83 -2.49
CA TRP A 395 24.83 13.84 -2.55
C TRP A 395 24.37 12.45 -2.07
N PRO A 396 24.59 11.37 -2.85
CA PRO A 396 25.21 11.33 -4.17
C PRO A 396 24.30 11.93 -5.26
N LEU A 397 24.89 12.57 -6.27
CA LEU A 397 24.17 12.92 -7.49
C LEU A 397 23.79 11.63 -8.21
N PHE A 398 22.50 11.41 -8.46
CA PHE A 398 22.10 10.44 -9.46
C PHE A 398 22.18 11.14 -10.81
N GLU A 399 23.14 10.74 -11.64
CA GLU A 399 23.34 11.16 -13.03
C GLU A 399 22.22 10.65 -13.95
N ALA A 400 20.96 10.84 -13.57
CA ALA A 400 19.90 10.81 -14.57
C ALA A 400 19.99 12.13 -15.33
N ASP A 401 20.17 12.07 -16.65
CA ASP A 401 20.11 13.25 -17.51
C ASP A 401 18.81 14.00 -17.22
N ILE A 402 18.91 15.18 -16.59
CA ILE A 402 17.75 16.00 -16.26
C ILE A 402 17.22 16.56 -17.58
N HIS A 403 16.20 15.91 -18.13
CA HIS A 403 15.52 16.38 -19.32
C HIS A 403 14.50 17.45 -18.92
N ILE A 404 14.83 18.71 -19.18
CA ILE A 404 13.87 19.82 -19.04
C ILE A 404 13.23 20.00 -20.40
N GLU A 405 11.91 19.79 -20.47
CA GLU A 405 11.16 20.06 -21.69
C GLU A 405 11.29 21.55 -22.08
N PRO A 406 11.40 21.88 -23.38
CA PRO A 406 11.50 23.25 -23.83
C PRO A 406 10.33 24.10 -23.34
N ILE A 407 10.66 25.34 -23.00
CA ILE A 407 9.74 26.35 -22.47
C ILE A 407 8.70 26.67 -23.52
N GLN A 408 7.42 26.57 -23.18
CA GLN A 408 6.33 26.96 -24.06
C GLN A 408 5.90 28.38 -23.70
N GLU A 409 6.29 29.38 -24.49
CA GLU A 409 6.02 30.81 -24.17
C GLU A 409 4.55 31.23 -24.37
N ALA A 410 3.75 30.45 -25.11
CA ALA A 410 2.33 30.75 -25.32
C ALA A 410 1.45 29.97 -24.33
N HIS A 411 0.54 30.69 -23.66
CA HIS A 411 -0.34 30.17 -22.62
C HIS A 411 -1.80 30.55 -22.84
N ASP A 412 -2.13 31.13 -24.00
CA ASP A 412 -3.44 31.70 -24.35
C ASP A 412 -4.24 30.77 -25.27
N GLY A 413 -3.88 29.49 -25.31
CA GLY A 413 -4.57 28.51 -26.13
C GLY A 413 -6.03 28.35 -25.73
N ARG A 414 -6.90 28.22 -26.73
CA ARG A 414 -8.34 28.11 -26.55
C ARG A 414 -8.95 27.03 -27.42
N ILE A 415 -9.75 26.16 -26.82
CA ILE A 415 -10.57 25.16 -27.52
C ILE A 415 -12.03 25.37 -27.11
N SER A 416 -12.90 25.66 -28.06
CA SER A 416 -14.33 25.87 -27.80
C SER A 416 -15.22 25.11 -28.79
N GLY A 417 -16.47 24.88 -28.45
CA GLY A 417 -17.43 24.17 -29.30
C GLY A 417 -18.80 24.03 -28.66
N SER A 418 -19.63 23.14 -29.20
CA SER A 418 -20.91 22.77 -28.61
C SER A 418 -21.18 21.26 -28.69
N VAL A 419 -21.91 20.71 -27.72
CA VAL A 419 -22.33 19.31 -27.68
C VAL A 419 -23.85 19.22 -27.67
N LEU A 420 -24.40 18.45 -28.61
CA LEU A 420 -25.83 18.20 -28.76
C LEU A 420 -26.12 16.71 -28.69
N VAL A 421 -27.16 16.32 -27.96
CA VAL A 421 -27.68 14.93 -27.91
C VAL A 421 -29.10 14.93 -28.45
N GLY A 422 -29.35 14.18 -29.53
CA GLY A 422 -30.63 14.16 -30.22
C GLY A 422 -31.05 15.54 -30.74
N GLY A 423 -30.08 16.37 -31.15
CA GLY A 423 -30.29 17.75 -31.61
C GLY A 423 -30.61 18.76 -30.50
N ARG A 424 -30.46 18.41 -29.22
CA ARG A 424 -30.71 19.30 -28.08
C ARG A 424 -29.42 19.52 -27.27
N PRO A 425 -29.24 20.69 -26.62
CA PRO A 425 -28.17 20.90 -25.65
C PRO A 425 -28.12 19.80 -24.59
N ALA A 426 -26.92 19.38 -24.21
CA ALA A 426 -26.69 18.28 -23.27
C ALA A 426 -25.92 18.74 -22.01
N PRO A 427 -26.54 19.57 -21.14
CA PRO A 427 -25.86 20.14 -19.97
C PRO A 427 -25.43 19.09 -18.92
N ASP A 428 -26.06 17.90 -18.94
CA ASP A 428 -25.73 16.78 -18.04
C ASP A 428 -24.48 15.99 -18.47
N VAL A 429 -23.95 16.24 -19.67
CA VAL A 429 -22.72 15.63 -20.16
C VAL A 429 -21.54 16.49 -19.74
N ARG A 430 -20.57 15.90 -19.04
CA ARG A 430 -19.29 16.57 -18.78
C ARG A 430 -18.37 16.38 -19.98
N ILE A 431 -17.57 17.39 -20.30
CA ILE A 431 -16.57 17.35 -21.37
C ILE A 431 -15.21 17.43 -20.72
N GLY A 432 -14.34 16.47 -21.02
CA GLY A 432 -12.95 16.44 -20.58
C GLY A 432 -12.03 16.68 -21.77
N LEU A 433 -11.03 17.54 -21.56
CA LEU A 433 -9.91 17.76 -22.46
C LEU A 433 -8.68 17.07 -21.88
N PHE A 434 -8.05 16.21 -22.67
CA PHE A 434 -6.93 15.38 -22.25
C PHE A 434 -5.70 15.67 -23.12
N ALA A 435 -4.55 15.91 -22.49
CA ALA A 435 -3.29 16.04 -23.20
C ALA A 435 -2.81 14.66 -23.72
N VAL A 436 -2.20 14.66 -24.90
CA VAL A 436 -1.55 13.49 -25.50
C VAL A 436 -0.04 13.67 -25.37
N PRO A 437 0.64 12.90 -24.49
CA PRO A 437 2.10 12.88 -24.45
C PRO A 437 2.66 12.51 -25.83
N SER A 438 3.76 13.14 -26.23
CA SER A 438 4.33 13.07 -27.58
C SER A 438 4.59 11.64 -28.10
N THR A 439 4.77 10.66 -27.21
CA THR A 439 5.07 9.26 -27.52
C THR A 439 3.91 8.28 -27.30
N MET A 440 2.76 8.74 -26.80
CA MET A 440 1.65 7.85 -26.42
C MET A 440 0.50 7.88 -27.44
N THR A 441 -0.11 6.72 -27.64
CA THR A 441 -1.42 6.57 -28.29
C THR A 441 -2.52 6.98 -27.30
N VAL A 442 -3.74 7.23 -27.79
CA VAL A 442 -4.89 7.52 -26.91
C VAL A 442 -5.25 6.25 -26.13
N ILE A 443 -4.82 6.16 -24.87
CA ILE A 443 -4.93 4.94 -24.06
C ILE A 443 -6.20 4.93 -23.16
N GLY A 444 -6.72 6.10 -22.78
CA GLY A 444 -7.99 6.23 -22.06
C GLY A 444 -8.18 7.58 -21.37
N ALA A 445 -9.44 7.96 -21.12
CA ALA A 445 -9.85 9.26 -20.54
C ALA A 445 -9.73 9.31 -19.01
N TYR A 446 -8.57 8.93 -18.48
CA TYR A 446 -8.29 8.91 -17.03
C TYR A 446 -6.94 9.54 -16.69
N ASP A 447 -5.96 9.39 -17.58
CA ASP A 447 -4.63 9.96 -17.42
C ASP A 447 -4.55 11.25 -18.25
N ALA A 448 -3.78 12.23 -17.77
CA ALA A 448 -3.54 13.50 -18.46
C ALA A 448 -4.78 14.39 -18.70
N LEU A 449 -5.79 14.35 -17.81
CA LEU A 449 -6.90 15.31 -17.83
C LEU A 449 -6.37 16.73 -17.59
N THR A 450 -6.47 17.58 -18.62
CA THR A 450 -6.03 18.97 -18.59
C THR A 450 -7.13 19.88 -18.08
N ALA A 451 -8.35 19.76 -18.62
CA ALA A 451 -9.46 20.61 -18.22
C ALA A 451 -10.77 19.86 -18.34
N ALA A 452 -11.79 20.30 -17.60
CA ALA A 452 -13.12 19.75 -17.70
C ALA A 452 -14.18 20.84 -17.56
N ALA A 453 -15.22 20.76 -18.38
CA ALA A 453 -16.31 21.73 -18.40
C ALA A 453 -17.66 21.03 -18.50
N ARG A 454 -18.72 21.72 -18.09
CA ARG A 454 -20.09 21.36 -18.47
C ARG A 454 -20.56 22.32 -19.55
N PRO A 455 -21.28 21.83 -20.58
CA PRO A 455 -21.98 22.69 -21.51
C PRO A 455 -22.93 23.63 -20.77
N ASP A 456 -23.06 24.86 -21.27
CA ASP A 456 -24.10 25.78 -20.83
C ASP A 456 -25.49 25.36 -21.35
N GLU A 457 -26.51 26.21 -21.11
CA GLU A 457 -27.89 25.96 -21.54
C GLU A 457 -28.04 25.85 -23.07
N ASP A 458 -27.13 26.46 -23.84
CA ASP A 458 -27.07 26.39 -25.30
C ASP A 458 -26.19 25.21 -25.78
N GLY A 459 -25.62 24.45 -24.86
CA GLY A 459 -24.74 23.31 -25.14
C GLY A 459 -23.30 23.71 -25.49
N ARG A 460 -22.90 24.95 -25.25
CA ARG A 460 -21.56 25.47 -25.58
C ARG A 460 -20.57 25.22 -24.45
N PHE A 461 -19.30 25.04 -24.79
CA PHE A 461 -18.19 24.90 -23.85
C PHE A 461 -16.93 25.63 -24.35
N SER A 462 -16.03 25.96 -23.43
CA SER A 462 -14.73 26.58 -23.70
C SER A 462 -13.70 26.06 -22.71
N PHE A 463 -12.48 25.85 -23.21
CA PHE A 463 -11.28 25.61 -22.43
C PHE A 463 -10.28 26.70 -22.80
N ASP A 464 -9.80 27.43 -21.80
CA ASP A 464 -8.92 28.58 -21.97
C ASP A 464 -7.59 28.33 -21.26
N SER A 465 -6.62 29.20 -21.52
CA SER A 465 -5.26 29.14 -20.97
C SER A 465 -4.52 27.82 -21.24
N LEU A 466 -4.74 27.26 -22.44
CA LEU A 466 -4.12 26.02 -22.86
C LEU A 466 -2.71 26.24 -23.38
N LEU A 467 -1.88 25.25 -23.12
CA LEU A 467 -0.51 25.19 -23.60
C LEU A 467 -0.45 24.58 -25.01
N PRO A 468 0.55 24.94 -25.83
CA PRO A 468 0.84 24.26 -27.08
C PRO A 468 0.97 22.74 -26.87
N GLY A 469 0.34 21.97 -27.74
CA GLY A 469 0.34 20.52 -27.59
C GLY A 469 -0.78 19.82 -28.34
N ARG A 470 -0.88 18.52 -28.07
CA ARG A 470 -1.87 17.63 -28.66
C ARG A 470 -2.90 17.30 -27.61
N TYR A 471 -4.17 17.41 -27.97
CA TYR A 471 -5.30 17.18 -27.08
C TYR A 471 -6.35 16.29 -27.74
N TYR A 472 -7.16 15.61 -26.94
CA TYR A 472 -8.39 14.98 -27.41
C TYR A 472 -9.53 15.25 -26.43
N LEU A 473 -10.76 15.15 -26.94
CA LEU A 473 -11.96 15.28 -26.14
C LEU A 473 -12.52 13.92 -25.76
N ALA A 474 -13.02 13.81 -24.53
CA ALA A 474 -13.92 12.75 -24.14
C ALA A 474 -15.16 13.33 -23.45
N LEU A 475 -16.27 12.60 -23.52
CA LEU A 475 -17.53 12.95 -22.87
C LEU A 475 -17.81 11.94 -21.75
N GLN A 476 -18.27 12.44 -20.61
CA GLN A 476 -18.65 11.61 -19.47
C GLN A 476 -20.11 11.88 -19.11
N GLY A 477 -20.88 10.82 -18.90
CA GLY A 477 -22.31 10.93 -18.64
C GLY A 477 -22.94 9.65 -18.11
N ASP A 478 -24.27 9.63 -18.09
CA ASP A 478 -25.04 8.42 -17.81
C ASP A 478 -24.75 7.37 -18.91
N PRO A 479 -24.40 6.11 -18.56
CA PRO A 479 -24.28 5.02 -19.53
C PRO A 479 -25.52 4.84 -20.42
N ALA A 480 -26.73 5.14 -19.92
CA ALA A 480 -27.93 5.08 -20.73
C ALA A 480 -27.97 6.18 -21.81
N LEU A 481 -27.35 7.34 -21.54
CA LEU A 481 -27.29 8.46 -22.48
C LEU A 481 -26.18 8.27 -23.53
N LEU A 482 -24.99 7.83 -23.09
CA LEU A 482 -23.79 7.71 -23.93
C LEU A 482 -23.51 6.29 -24.42
N GLY A 483 -24.31 5.29 -24.05
CA GLY A 483 -24.16 3.91 -24.48
C GLY A 483 -25.05 3.52 -25.66
N GLY A 484 -24.80 2.32 -26.20
CA GLY A 484 -25.51 1.76 -27.35
C GLY A 484 -24.84 2.05 -28.69
N MET A 485 -25.55 1.78 -29.79
CA MET A 485 -25.14 2.19 -31.14
C MET A 485 -25.38 3.69 -31.28
N LEU A 486 -24.31 4.46 -31.16
CA LEU A 486 -24.33 5.92 -31.31
C LEU A 486 -23.68 6.32 -32.63
N VAL A 487 -24.32 7.26 -33.31
CA VAL A 487 -23.71 8.03 -34.39
C VAL A 487 -23.26 9.36 -33.79
N VAL A 488 -21.95 9.59 -33.80
CA VAL A 488 -21.37 10.88 -33.44
C VAL A 488 -20.95 11.59 -34.71
N ARG A 489 -21.56 12.72 -35.01
CA ARG A 489 -21.14 13.59 -36.11
C ARG A 489 -20.12 14.59 -35.59
N HIS A 490 -19.15 14.92 -36.46
CA HIS A 490 -18.10 15.90 -36.18
C HIS A 490 -17.20 15.55 -34.99
N ALA A 491 -16.86 14.26 -34.81
CA ALA A 491 -15.80 13.86 -33.88
C ALA A 491 -14.48 14.56 -34.26
N PRO A 492 -13.83 15.30 -33.36
CA PRO A 492 -12.65 16.10 -33.71
C PRO A 492 -11.35 15.31 -33.91
N GLY A 493 -11.22 14.10 -33.34
CA GLY A 493 -9.93 13.41 -33.24
C GLY A 493 -8.96 14.18 -32.32
N VAL A 494 -7.66 14.09 -32.63
CA VAL A 494 -6.62 14.85 -31.92
C VAL A 494 -6.54 16.28 -32.43
N LEU A 495 -6.73 17.22 -31.51
CA LEU A 495 -6.60 18.65 -31.67
C LEU A 495 -5.15 19.07 -31.41
N LYS A 496 -4.54 19.84 -32.31
CA LYS A 496 -3.18 20.37 -32.13
C LYS A 496 -3.21 21.88 -31.92
N LEU A 497 -2.67 22.37 -30.81
CA LEU A 497 -2.40 23.80 -30.60
C LEU A 497 -0.90 24.03 -30.86
N GLU A 498 -0.59 24.85 -31.86
CA GLU A 498 0.79 25.08 -32.30
C GLU A 498 1.08 26.58 -32.40
N VAL A 499 2.20 26.99 -31.81
CA VAL A 499 2.71 28.37 -31.93
C VAL A 499 3.48 28.50 -33.24
N PRO A 500 3.30 29.60 -34.00
CA PRO A 500 2.39 30.73 -33.77
C PRO A 500 1.01 30.60 -34.45
N GLN A 501 0.73 29.47 -35.10
CA GLN A 501 -0.24 29.40 -36.19
C GLN A 501 -1.69 29.18 -35.74
N GLU A 502 -1.91 28.40 -34.68
CA GLU A 502 -3.26 27.93 -34.33
C GLU A 502 -3.43 27.71 -32.83
N MET A 503 -3.41 28.80 -32.06
CA MET A 503 -3.68 28.77 -30.61
C MET A 503 -5.18 28.82 -30.27
N GLU A 504 -6.06 29.14 -31.23
CA GLU A 504 -7.52 29.11 -31.03
C GLU A 504 -8.18 28.10 -31.98
N LYS A 505 -8.97 27.18 -31.44
CA LYS A 505 -9.78 26.22 -32.19
C LYS A 505 -11.25 26.28 -31.78
N THR A 506 -12.11 26.56 -32.75
CA THR A 506 -13.57 26.44 -32.61
C THR A 506 -14.03 25.20 -33.35
N LEU A 507 -14.65 24.26 -32.62
CA LEU A 507 -15.10 22.99 -33.15
C LEU A 507 -16.51 23.10 -33.74
N PHE A 508 -16.78 22.29 -34.77
CA PHE A 508 -18.14 22.06 -35.23
C PHE A 508 -18.99 21.43 -34.10
N PRO A 509 -20.32 21.66 -34.10
CA PRO A 509 -21.20 21.03 -33.11
C PRO A 509 -21.06 19.51 -33.12
N ILE A 510 -20.72 18.95 -31.97
CA ILE A 510 -20.61 17.51 -31.78
C ILE A 510 -22.03 16.98 -31.56
N GLU A 511 -22.59 16.31 -32.57
CA GLU A 511 -23.96 15.79 -32.51
C GLU A 511 -23.94 14.30 -32.21
N ILE A 512 -24.66 13.90 -31.17
CA ILE A 512 -24.80 12.51 -30.74
C ILE A 512 -26.25 12.09 -30.98
N SER A 513 -26.45 11.12 -31.87
CA SER A 513 -27.76 10.53 -32.13
C SER A 513 -27.69 9.01 -31.98
N ARG A 514 -28.82 8.39 -31.60
CA ARG A 514 -28.97 6.93 -31.69
C ARG A 514 -29.31 6.56 -33.13
N GLU A 515 -28.77 5.42 -33.59
CA GLU A 515 -29.17 4.82 -34.88
C GLU A 515 -30.64 4.39 -34.89
#